data_AF-A0A5N9AEK8-F1
#
_entry.id   AF-A0A5N9AEK8-F1
#
_cell.length_a   1.000
_cell.length_b   1.000
_cell.length_c   1.000
_cell.angle_alpha   90.00
_cell.angle_beta   90.00
_cell.angle_gamma   90.00
#
_symmetry.space_group_name_H-M   'P 1'
#
loop_
_entity.id
_entity.type
_entity.pdbx_description
1 polymer ?
#
loop_
_entity_poly.entity_id
_entity_poly.type
_entity_poly.pdbx_seq_one_letter_code
_entity_poly.pdbx_strand_id
1 'polypeptide(L)'
;MPNTVKLILATILVVAAFFGEQIIEIVKNNVEIVNTPSVNVDEPTLEYKTLVQKVVDMDIDKKDATQISDFFLEVADVVKSDPGFLDSTGKFREFNIKSGGLNFAGLDLKDKYPNLGEEIDSIIVNTIGLEDSQLTAKKRKSLHDSLSAIAWGVHQ
;
A
#
# COMPACT_ATOMS: atom_id res chain seq x y z
N MET A 1 -42.17 -8.40 2.75
CA MET A 1 -41.53 -7.21 2.16
C MET A 1 -42.57 -6.46 1.33
N PRO A 2 -42.81 -5.16 1.58
CA PRO A 2 -43.81 -4.37 0.86
C PRO A 2 -43.45 -4.24 -0.63
N ASN A 3 -44.45 -4.26 -1.51
CA ASN A 3 -44.26 -4.13 -2.96
C ASN A 3 -43.49 -2.86 -3.34
N THR A 4 -43.66 -1.78 -2.59
CA THR A 4 -42.93 -0.52 -2.75
C THR A 4 -41.41 -0.70 -2.57
N VAL A 5 -40.98 -1.50 -1.59
CA VAL A 5 -39.55 -1.75 -1.34
C VAL A 5 -38.94 -2.60 -2.46
N LYS A 6 -39.69 -3.58 -2.99
CA LYS A 6 -39.27 -4.37 -4.15
C LYS A 6 -39.12 -3.49 -5.40
N LEU A 7 -40.06 -2.56 -5.60
CA LEU A 7 -40.02 -1.64 -6.74
C LEU A 7 -38.80 -0.72 -6.67
N ILE A 8 -38.53 -0.15 -5.49
CA ILE A 8 -37.37 0.73 -5.26
C ILE A 8 -36.06 -0.03 -5.51
N LEU A 9 -35.92 -1.25 -4.98
CA LEU A 9 -34.72 -2.06 -5.20
C LEU A 9 -34.54 -2.45 -6.68
N ALA A 10 -35.63 -2.80 -7.38
CA ALA A 10 -35.58 -3.09 -8.81
C ALA A 10 -35.17 -1.85 -9.63
N THR A 11 -35.68 -0.67 -9.29
CA THR A 11 -35.29 0.58 -9.94
C THR A 11 -33.82 0.92 -9.68
N ILE A 12 -33.33 0.75 -8.45
CA ILE A 12 -31.91 0.96 -8.12
C ILE A 12 -31.02 -0.01 -8.90
N LEU A 13 -31.41 -1.29 -9.01
CA LEU A 13 -30.68 -2.29 -9.79
C LEU A 13 -30.63 -1.93 -11.28
N VAL A 14 -31.72 -1.44 -11.86
CA VAL A 14 -31.76 -1.00 -13.25
C VAL A 14 -30.87 0.23 -13.45
N VAL A 15 -30.94 1.22 -12.57
CA VAL A 15 -30.08 2.41 -12.66
C VAL A 15 -28.60 2.03 -12.51
N ALA A 16 -28.27 1.15 -11.56
CA ALA A 16 -26.90 0.65 -11.39
C ALA A 16 -26.42 -0.17 -12.60
N ALA A 17 -27.29 -0.96 -13.24
CA ALA A 17 -26.93 -1.75 -14.42
C ALA A 17 -26.68 -0.89 -15.67
N PHE A 18 -27.46 0.18 -15.87
CA PHE A 18 -27.33 1.05 -17.05
C PHE A 18 -26.33 2.20 -16.87
N PHE A 19 -26.12 2.67 -15.64
CA PHE A 19 -25.30 3.85 -15.36
C PHE A 19 -24.16 3.56 -14.38
N GLY A 20 -23.93 2.31 -13.99
CA GLY A 20 -22.89 1.95 -13.02
C GLY A 20 -21.50 2.43 -13.44
N GLU A 21 -21.12 2.23 -14.69
CA GLU A 21 -19.81 2.66 -15.21
C GLU A 21 -19.67 4.19 -15.21
N GLN A 22 -20.70 4.92 -15.64
CA GLN A 22 -20.71 6.38 -15.65
C GLN A 22 -20.68 6.96 -14.23
N ILE A 23 -21.40 6.35 -13.28
CA ILE A 23 -21.38 6.74 -11.86
C ILE A 23 -19.99 6.48 -11.27
N ILE A 24 -19.34 5.35 -11.60
CA ILE A 24 -17.97 5.06 -11.16
C ILE A 24 -16.99 6.09 -11.73
N GLU A 25 -17.09 6.45 -13.01
CA GLU A 25 -16.25 7.49 -13.62
C GLU A 25 -16.48 8.86 -13.00
N ILE A 26 -17.73 9.25 -12.74
CA ILE A 26 -18.08 10.52 -12.09
C ILE A 26 -17.55 10.56 -10.66
N VAL A 27 -17.60 9.45 -9.91
CA VAL A 27 -17.02 9.37 -8.57
C VAL A 27 -15.49 9.46 -8.64
N LYS A 28 -14.84 8.72 -9.55
CA LYS A 28 -13.38 8.77 -9.75
C LYS A 28 -12.90 10.16 -10.16
N ASN A 29 -13.69 10.90 -10.94
CA ASN A 29 -13.33 12.23 -11.43
C ASN A 29 -13.64 13.37 -10.44
N ASN A 30 -14.45 13.13 -9.41
CA ASN A 30 -14.84 14.15 -8.41
C ASN A 30 -14.15 13.98 -7.04
N VAL A 31 -13.37 12.92 -6.85
CA VAL A 31 -12.45 12.85 -5.71
C VAL A 31 -11.19 13.59 -6.15
N GLU A 32 -10.94 14.76 -5.56
CA GLU A 32 -9.64 15.43 -5.68
C GLU A 32 -8.57 14.42 -5.24
N ILE A 33 -7.70 14.03 -6.19
CA ILE A 33 -6.44 13.39 -5.86
C ILE A 33 -5.68 14.44 -5.06
N VAL A 34 -5.65 14.27 -3.73
CA VAL A 34 -4.77 15.06 -2.89
C VAL A 34 -3.36 14.73 -3.35
N ASN A 35 -2.79 15.61 -4.20
CA ASN A 35 -1.37 15.59 -4.49
C ASN A 35 -0.66 15.94 -3.19
N THR A 36 -0.32 14.92 -2.41
CA THR A 36 0.63 15.05 -1.32
C THR A 36 1.92 15.64 -1.90
N PRO A 37 2.49 16.67 -1.27
CA PRO A 37 3.75 17.23 -1.72
C PRO A 37 4.78 16.10 -1.77
N SER A 38 5.61 16.09 -2.83
CA SER A 38 6.73 15.16 -3.01
C SER A 38 7.47 14.99 -1.68
N VAL A 39 7.36 13.80 -1.11
CA VAL A 39 8.05 13.45 0.13
C VAL A 39 9.53 13.27 -0.23
N ASN A 40 10.41 13.91 0.52
CA ASN A 40 11.85 13.72 0.33
C ASN A 40 12.21 12.31 0.80
N VAL A 41 12.66 11.46 -0.12
CA VAL A 41 13.00 10.07 0.19
C VAL A 41 14.47 9.97 0.54
N ASP A 42 14.75 9.85 1.84
CA ASP A 42 16.13 9.76 2.34
C ASP A 42 16.84 8.50 1.84
N GLU A 43 18.10 8.66 1.47
CA GLU A 43 18.94 7.55 0.99
C GLU A 43 19.27 6.57 2.14
N PRO A 44 19.00 5.25 1.98
CA PRO A 44 19.21 4.28 3.03
C PRO A 44 20.68 3.87 3.18
N THR A 45 20.99 3.17 4.27
CA THR A 45 22.33 2.59 4.47
C THR A 45 22.63 1.51 3.43
N LEU A 46 23.93 1.19 3.25
CA LEU A 46 24.36 0.18 2.27
C LEU A 46 23.71 -1.20 2.49
N GLU A 47 23.47 -1.57 3.75
CA GLU A 47 22.77 -2.81 4.12
C GLU A 47 21.37 -2.85 3.50
N TYR A 48 20.58 -1.80 3.69
CA TYR A 48 19.22 -1.74 3.17
C TYR A 48 19.16 -1.48 1.67
N LYS A 49 20.12 -0.77 1.07
CA LYS A 49 20.26 -0.67 -0.39
C LYS A 49 20.42 -2.05 -1.03
N THR A 50 21.27 -2.88 -0.44
CA THR A 50 21.50 -4.25 -0.92
C THR A 50 20.23 -5.09 -0.76
N LEU A 51 19.51 -4.91 0.35
CA LEU A 51 18.25 -5.60 0.60
C LEU A 51 17.17 -5.28 -0.45
N VAL A 52 17.11 -4.03 -0.92
CA VAL A 52 16.10 -3.58 -1.90
C VAL A 52 16.58 -3.58 -3.34
N GLN A 53 17.80 -4.07 -3.63
CA GLN A 53 18.41 -3.97 -4.96
C GLN A 53 17.52 -4.52 -6.07
N LYS A 54 16.83 -5.64 -5.84
CA LYS A 54 15.93 -6.21 -6.82
C LYS A 54 14.73 -5.31 -7.16
N VAL A 55 14.28 -4.50 -6.21
CA VAL A 55 13.21 -3.50 -6.42
C VAL A 55 13.76 -2.32 -7.20
N VAL A 56 14.99 -1.88 -6.92
CA VAL A 56 15.70 -0.84 -7.69
C VAL A 56 15.89 -1.24 -9.15
N ASP A 57 16.17 -2.52 -9.40
CA ASP A 57 16.38 -3.03 -10.76
C ASP A 57 15.07 -3.16 -11.58
N MET A 58 13.90 -2.89 -10.98
CA MET A 58 12.61 -2.93 -11.68
C MET A 58 12.33 -1.62 -12.41
N ASP A 59 11.91 -1.72 -13.67
CA ASP A 59 11.43 -0.58 -14.45
C ASP A 59 9.97 -0.26 -14.07
N ILE A 60 9.81 0.59 -13.06
CA ILE A 60 8.50 1.01 -12.53
C ILE A 60 8.16 2.38 -13.11
N ASP A 61 6.94 2.53 -13.63
CA ASP A 61 6.50 3.83 -14.14
C ASP A 61 6.53 4.87 -13.03
N LYS A 62 7.07 6.05 -13.33
CA LYS A 62 7.27 7.14 -12.36
C LYS A 62 6.04 7.46 -11.50
N LYS A 63 4.84 7.40 -12.08
CA LYS A 63 3.58 7.66 -11.36
C LYS A 63 3.33 6.59 -10.29
N ASP A 64 3.51 5.33 -10.65
CA ASP A 64 3.26 4.20 -9.76
C ASP A 64 4.38 4.09 -8.72
N ALA A 65 5.63 4.31 -9.14
CA ALA A 65 6.78 4.47 -8.26
C ALA A 65 6.52 5.52 -7.16
N THR A 66 5.98 6.68 -7.52
CA THR A 66 5.63 7.73 -6.54
C THR A 66 4.55 7.25 -5.57
N GLN A 67 3.47 6.66 -6.08
CA GLN A 67 2.37 6.16 -5.24
C GLN A 67 2.82 5.05 -4.27
N ILE A 68 3.69 4.16 -4.73
CA ILE A 68 4.25 3.07 -3.93
C ILE A 68 5.23 3.64 -2.90
N SER A 69 6.07 4.60 -3.29
CA SER A 69 7.03 5.27 -2.40
C SER A 69 6.33 5.96 -1.24
N ASP A 70 5.35 6.82 -1.55
CA ASP A 70 4.56 7.57 -0.56
C ASP A 70 3.85 6.61 0.41
N PHE A 71 3.27 5.52 -0.10
CA PHE A 71 2.65 4.49 0.73
C PHE A 71 3.63 3.88 1.74
N PHE A 72 4.81 3.45 1.28
CA PHE A 72 5.78 2.80 2.17
C PHE A 72 6.43 3.76 3.17
N LEU A 73 6.55 5.05 2.83
CA LEU A 73 6.96 6.08 3.80
C LEU A 73 5.91 6.27 4.89
N GLU A 74 4.63 6.35 4.52
CA GLU A 74 3.55 6.50 5.50
C GLU A 74 3.47 5.27 6.43
N VAL A 75 3.61 4.06 5.88
CA VAL A 75 3.66 2.83 6.68
C VAL A 75 4.88 2.82 7.59
N ALA A 76 6.05 3.28 7.12
CA ALA A 76 7.26 3.41 7.96
C ALA A 76 7.02 4.37 9.13
N ASP A 77 6.38 5.50 8.87
CA ASP A 77 6.05 6.51 9.88
C ASP A 77 5.06 5.97 10.91
N VAL A 78 4.03 5.21 10.52
CA VAL A 78 3.13 4.54 11.46
C VAL A 78 3.89 3.53 12.34
N VAL A 79 4.77 2.73 11.74
CA VAL A 79 5.62 1.77 12.48
C VAL A 79 6.47 2.47 13.54
N LYS A 80 6.96 3.68 13.26
CA LYS A 80 7.81 4.44 14.18
C LYS A 80 6.99 5.21 15.24
N SER A 81 5.89 5.82 14.84
CA SER A 81 5.13 6.79 15.65
C SER A 81 4.11 6.14 16.59
N ASP A 82 3.55 4.98 16.23
CA ASP A 82 2.52 4.31 17.04
C ASP A 82 2.93 2.87 17.45
N PRO A 83 3.78 2.75 18.49
CA PRO A 83 4.22 1.44 18.96
C PRO A 83 3.12 0.61 19.64
N GLY A 84 2.04 1.25 20.11
CA GLY A 84 0.91 0.57 20.76
C GLY A 84 -0.07 -0.04 19.77
N PHE A 85 -0.22 0.58 18.60
CA PHE A 85 -1.06 0.08 17.52
C PHE A 85 -0.46 -1.16 16.84
N LEU A 86 0.84 -1.13 16.53
CA LEU A 86 1.57 -2.22 15.87
C LEU A 86 2.49 -2.96 16.84
N ASP A 87 1.95 -3.62 17.85
CA ASP A 87 2.75 -4.30 18.89
C ASP A 87 3.31 -5.68 18.48
N SER A 88 2.82 -6.29 17.39
CA SER A 88 3.26 -7.58 16.88
C SER A 88 3.50 -7.57 15.36
N THR A 89 4.32 -8.51 14.89
CA THR A 89 4.56 -8.71 13.45
C THR A 89 3.30 -9.15 12.71
N GLY A 90 2.43 -9.93 13.35
CA GLY A 90 1.12 -10.30 12.81
C GLY A 90 0.20 -9.10 12.58
N LYS A 91 0.07 -8.21 13.58
CA LYS A 91 -0.72 -6.97 13.42
C LYS A 91 -0.16 -6.06 12.33
N PHE A 92 1.17 -5.95 12.24
CA PHE A 92 1.79 -5.22 11.14
C PHE A 92 1.45 -5.82 9.77
N ARG A 93 1.54 -7.15 9.58
CA ARG A 93 1.19 -7.78 8.30
C ARG A 93 -0.28 -7.55 7.94
N GLU A 94 -1.18 -7.72 8.89
CA GLU A 94 -2.60 -7.46 8.68
C GLU A 94 -2.85 -5.99 8.30
N PHE A 95 -2.21 -5.06 9.00
CA PHE A 95 -2.27 -3.63 8.68
C PHE A 95 -1.73 -3.34 7.28
N ASN A 96 -0.55 -3.86 6.92
CA ASN A 96 0.09 -3.63 5.63
C ASN A 96 -0.77 -4.16 4.46
N ILE A 97 -1.33 -5.36 4.61
CA ILE A 97 -2.22 -5.95 3.60
C ILE A 97 -3.49 -5.11 3.43
N LYS A 98 -4.14 -4.73 4.53
CA LYS A 98 -5.39 -3.95 4.49
C LYS A 98 -5.16 -2.54 3.95
N SER A 99 -4.15 -1.84 4.46
CA SER A 99 -3.81 -0.48 4.03
C SER A 99 -3.36 -0.45 2.58
N GLY A 100 -2.51 -1.39 2.14
CA GLY A 100 -2.11 -1.51 0.74
C GLY A 100 -3.30 -1.82 -0.17
N GLY A 101 -4.15 -2.76 0.22
CA GLY A 101 -5.37 -3.09 -0.52
C GLY A 101 -6.32 -1.90 -0.69
N LEU A 102 -6.41 -1.02 0.30
CA LEU A 102 -7.18 0.22 0.23
C LEU A 102 -6.48 1.31 -0.61
N ASN A 103 -5.19 1.53 -0.38
CA ASN A 103 -4.40 2.58 -1.04
C ASN A 103 -4.28 2.36 -2.55
N PHE A 104 -4.18 1.09 -2.96
CA PHE A 104 -4.02 0.71 -4.36
C PHE A 104 -5.34 0.25 -5.00
N ALA A 105 -6.47 0.38 -4.30
CA ALA A 105 -7.78 -0.01 -4.82
C ALA A 105 -8.13 0.77 -6.09
N GLY A 106 -8.44 0.04 -7.17
CA GLY A 106 -8.83 0.63 -8.44
C GLY A 106 -7.66 1.19 -9.29
N LEU A 107 -6.42 1.01 -8.84
CA LEU A 107 -5.22 1.20 -9.66
C LEU A 107 -4.92 -0.08 -10.45
N ASP A 108 -4.34 0.09 -11.63
CA ASP A 108 -3.93 -1.02 -12.50
C ASP A 108 -2.50 -1.49 -12.17
N LEU A 109 -2.26 -1.85 -10.90
CA LEU A 109 -0.95 -2.31 -10.41
C LEU A 109 -0.82 -3.83 -10.42
N LYS A 110 -1.95 -4.54 -10.45
CA LYS A 110 -1.96 -6.00 -10.39
C LYS A 110 -1.29 -6.58 -11.64
N ASP A 111 -0.30 -7.45 -11.44
CA ASP A 111 0.47 -8.12 -12.50
C ASP A 111 1.23 -7.18 -13.45
N LYS A 112 1.22 -5.86 -13.19
CA LYS A 112 1.88 -4.84 -14.02
C LYS A 112 3.41 -4.91 -13.89
N TYR A 113 3.91 -5.12 -12.67
CA TYR A 113 5.33 -5.25 -12.35
C TYR A 113 5.60 -6.67 -11.86
N PRO A 114 6.21 -7.55 -12.68
CA PRO A 114 6.41 -8.95 -12.32
C PRO A 114 7.20 -9.10 -11.02
N ASN A 115 6.64 -9.85 -10.08
CA ASN A 115 7.23 -10.19 -8.79
C ASN A 115 7.43 -9.02 -7.80
N LEU A 116 6.92 -7.81 -8.07
CA LEU A 116 7.12 -6.66 -7.18
C LEU A 116 6.59 -6.92 -5.76
N GLY A 117 5.38 -7.47 -5.65
CA GLY A 117 4.76 -7.79 -4.37
C GLY A 117 5.55 -8.85 -3.60
N GLU A 118 6.02 -9.88 -4.29
CA GLU A 118 6.81 -10.98 -3.74
C GLU A 118 8.17 -10.52 -3.24
N GLU A 119 8.86 -9.65 -3.99
CA GLU A 119 10.15 -9.11 -3.57
C GLU A 119 10.01 -8.18 -2.36
N ILE A 120 8.95 -7.35 -2.31
CA ILE A 120 8.64 -6.52 -1.14
C ILE A 120 8.29 -7.38 0.08
N ASP A 121 7.47 -8.42 -0.08
CA ASP A 121 7.12 -9.33 1.02
C ASP A 121 8.37 -10.04 1.54
N SER A 122 9.25 -10.50 0.65
CA SER A 122 10.54 -11.10 1.01
C SER A 122 11.40 -10.14 1.84
N ILE A 123 11.51 -8.86 1.46
CA ILE A 123 12.24 -7.84 2.23
C ILE A 123 11.67 -7.71 3.64
N ILE A 124 10.34 -7.62 3.77
CA ILE A 124 9.65 -7.50 5.06
C ILE A 124 9.87 -8.75 5.91
N VAL A 125 9.65 -9.94 5.36
CA VAL A 125 9.81 -11.23 6.05
C VAL A 125 11.26 -11.43 6.51
N ASN A 126 12.25 -11.08 5.67
CA ASN A 126 13.66 -11.14 6.05
C ASN A 126 13.99 -10.17 7.20
N THR A 127 13.24 -9.07 7.33
CA THR A 127 13.45 -8.05 8.36
C THR A 127 12.87 -8.46 9.71
N ILE A 128 11.62 -8.95 9.74
CA ILE A 128 10.88 -9.17 11.01
C ILE A 128 10.57 -10.64 11.31
N GLY A 129 10.84 -11.54 10.36
CA GLY A 129 10.50 -12.96 10.38
C GLY A 129 9.10 -13.23 9.80
N LEU A 130 8.75 -14.51 9.64
CA LEU A 130 7.43 -14.98 9.20
C LEU A 130 6.46 -15.21 10.36
N GLU A 131 6.97 -15.65 11.50
CA GLU A 131 6.14 -15.94 12.69
C GLU A 131 5.53 -14.67 13.28
N ASP A 132 4.38 -14.81 13.93
CA ASP A 132 3.83 -13.75 14.77
C ASP A 132 4.66 -13.66 16.06
N SER A 133 5.19 -12.48 16.33
CA SER A 133 6.03 -12.21 17.48
C SER A 133 5.92 -10.74 17.86
N GLN A 134 6.28 -10.42 19.10
CA GLN A 134 6.31 -9.04 19.56
C GLN A 134 7.26 -8.20 18.69
N LEU A 135 6.79 -7.02 18.27
CA LEU A 135 7.58 -6.05 17.52
C LEU A 135 8.45 -5.24 18.50
N THR A 136 9.59 -5.84 18.88
CA THR A 136 10.57 -5.21 19.76
C THR A 136 11.12 -3.91 19.18
N ALA A 137 11.70 -3.04 20.02
CA ALA A 137 12.29 -1.79 19.55
C ALA A 137 13.32 -1.99 18.42
N LYS A 138 14.13 -3.05 18.50
CA LYS A 138 15.09 -3.40 17.43
C LYS A 138 14.37 -3.80 16.14
N LYS A 139 13.39 -4.72 16.21
CA LYS A 139 12.61 -5.15 15.04
C LYS A 139 11.84 -3.99 14.41
N ARG A 140 11.28 -3.10 15.24
CA ARG A 140 10.56 -1.90 14.81
C ARG A 140 11.47 -0.95 14.04
N LYS A 141 12.67 -0.68 14.57
CA LYS A 141 13.66 0.14 13.87
C LYS A 141 14.05 -0.50 12.54
N SER A 142 14.36 -1.79 12.53
CA SER A 142 14.71 -2.49 11.29
C SER A 142 13.57 -2.48 10.28
N LEU A 143 12.33 -2.67 10.73
CA LEU A 143 11.15 -2.61 9.87
C LEU A 143 10.95 -1.22 9.27
N HIS A 144 11.02 -0.16 10.09
CA HIS A 144 10.99 1.22 9.62
C HIS A 144 12.04 1.45 8.53
N ASP A 145 13.30 1.10 8.81
CA ASP A 145 14.42 1.33 7.89
C ASP A 145 14.23 0.53 6.58
N SER A 146 13.74 -0.71 6.64
CA SER A 146 13.42 -1.52 5.46
C SER A 146 12.29 -0.92 4.63
N LEU A 147 11.23 -0.40 5.26
CA LEU A 147 10.10 0.22 4.56
C LEU A 147 10.51 1.53 3.89
N SER A 148 11.28 2.38 4.58
CA SER A 148 11.87 3.58 3.97
C SER A 148 12.81 3.22 2.82
N ALA A 149 13.56 2.13 2.92
CA ALA A 149 14.42 1.66 1.84
C ALA A 149 13.61 1.13 0.64
N ILE A 150 12.48 0.46 0.86
CA ILE A 150 11.57 0.06 -0.23
C ILE A 150 11.07 1.32 -0.94
N ALA A 151 10.65 2.34 -0.19
CA ALA A 151 10.20 3.60 -0.76
C ALA A 151 11.30 4.30 -1.58
N TRP A 152 12.55 4.27 -1.11
CA TRP A 152 13.70 4.76 -1.86
C TRP A 152 13.97 3.93 -3.11
N GLY A 153 13.85 2.61 -3.01
CA GLY A 153 14.16 1.67 -4.07
C GLY A 153 13.22 1.80 -5.27
N VAL A 154 11.92 1.98 -5.02
CA VAL A 154 10.95 2.23 -6.10
C VAL A 154 11.05 3.64 -6.69
N HIS A 155 11.69 4.59 -6.01
CA HIS A 155 11.80 5.98 -6.43
C HIS A 155 13.03 6.27 -7.32
N GLN A 156 13.89 5.27 -7.56
CA GLN A 156 15.10 5.43 -8.37
C GLN A 156 14.82 5.70 -9.85
#